data_AF-A0A1M6MYY6-F1
#
_entry.id   AF-A0A1M6MYY6-F1
#
_cell.length_a   1.000
_cell.length_b   1.000
_cell.length_c   1.000
_cell.angle_alpha   90.00
_cell.angle_beta   90.00
_cell.angle_gamma   90.00
#
_symmetry.space_group_name_H-M   'P 1'
#
loop_
_entity.id
_entity.type
_entity.pdbx_description
1 polymer ?
#
loop_
_entity_poly.entity_id
_entity_poly.type
_entity_poly.pdbx_seq_one_letter_code
_entity_poly.pdbx_strand_id
1 'polypeptide(L)'
;MKQKLHPPKYPLLLISFLLLSIGSKAQCELFKSEMIEVQKFMMEVSQITDSLSTVAESASHGAHLKSVQSDVRKFEALVAKALTSSEEAATMSAEAQYYSEVCGMEGIISYANAVEDYATDARDFADEAYINAKQALATKNLGNIRYYVRKAHVAIQEAQNAADYAVIAASNSLAGSIENSYTKNR
;
A
#
# COMPACT_ATOMS: atom_id res chain seq x y z
N MET A 1 -9.13 -70.78 -10.45
CA MET A 1 -9.83 -69.51 -10.76
C MET A 1 -8.86 -68.35 -10.59
N LYS A 2 -8.51 -67.64 -11.67
CA LYS A 2 -7.63 -66.45 -11.61
C LYS A 2 -8.51 -65.19 -11.57
N GLN A 3 -8.49 -64.46 -10.45
CA GLN A 3 -9.11 -63.14 -10.38
C GLN A 3 -8.25 -62.14 -11.18
N LYS A 4 -8.86 -61.52 -12.21
CA LYS A 4 -8.28 -60.39 -12.93
C LYS A 4 -8.48 -59.14 -12.06
N LEU A 5 -7.38 -58.58 -11.58
CA LEU A 5 -7.36 -57.29 -10.90
C LEU A 5 -7.43 -56.18 -11.97
N HIS A 6 -8.52 -55.41 -12.00
CA HIS A 6 -8.66 -54.26 -12.89
C HIS A 6 -7.92 -53.04 -12.29
N PRO A 7 -7.10 -52.32 -13.06
CA PRO A 7 -6.51 -51.06 -12.58
C PRO A 7 -7.58 -49.97 -12.47
N PRO A 8 -7.49 -49.06 -11.48
CA PRO A 8 -8.45 -47.98 -11.32
C PRO A 8 -8.36 -46.99 -12.49
N LYS A 9 -9.51 -46.69 -13.10
CA LYS A 9 -9.67 -45.84 -14.30
C LYS A 9 -9.56 -44.32 -14.05
N TYR A 10 -9.04 -43.87 -12.91
CA TYR A 10 -9.08 -42.45 -12.52
C TYR A 10 -7.73 -41.78 -12.13
N PRO A 11 -6.57 -42.10 -12.75
CA PRO A 11 -5.33 -41.41 -12.39
C PRO A 11 -5.33 -39.92 -12.78
N LEU A 12 -6.06 -39.54 -13.85
CA LEU A 12 -6.05 -38.16 -14.37
C LEU A 12 -6.83 -37.16 -13.49
N LEU A 13 -7.91 -37.61 -12.84
CA LEU A 13 -8.76 -36.79 -11.97
C LEU A 13 -8.10 -36.50 -10.61
N LEU A 14 -7.28 -37.43 -10.12
CA LEU A 14 -6.47 -37.24 -8.91
C LEU A 14 -5.32 -36.25 -9.15
N ILE A 15 -4.71 -36.26 -10.34
CA ILE A 15 -3.65 -35.31 -10.71
C ILE A 15 -4.20 -33.88 -10.83
N SER A 16 -5.41 -33.68 -11.38
CA SER A 16 -6.00 -32.33 -11.45
C SER A 16 -6.33 -31.75 -10.07
N PHE A 17 -6.78 -32.58 -9.12
CA PHE A 17 -7.08 -32.15 -7.75
C PHE A 17 -5.81 -31.82 -6.94
N LEU A 18 -4.71 -32.56 -7.17
CA LEU A 18 -3.41 -32.28 -6.56
C LEU A 18 -2.76 -31.01 -7.11
N LEU A 19 -2.88 -30.73 -8.41
CA LEU A 19 -2.34 -29.51 -9.02
C LEU A 19 -3.08 -28.24 -8.55
N LEU A 20 -4.40 -28.32 -8.33
CA LEU A 20 -5.19 -27.23 -7.74
C LEU A 20 -4.70 -26.85 -6.33
N SER A 21 -4.36 -27.85 -5.51
CA SER A 21 -3.90 -27.62 -4.12
C SER A 21 -2.49 -27.03 -4.00
N ILE A 22 -1.63 -27.25 -5.00
CA ILE A 22 -0.28 -26.68 -5.07
C ILE A 22 -0.35 -25.23 -5.56
N GLY A 23 -1.20 -24.96 -6.56
CA GLY A 23 -1.45 -23.61 -7.07
C GLY A 23 -1.93 -22.65 -5.99
N SER A 24 -2.85 -23.09 -5.12
CA SER A 24 -3.34 -22.25 -4.02
C SER A 24 -2.26 -21.90 -2.99
N LYS A 25 -1.34 -22.82 -2.67
CA LYS A 25 -0.28 -22.52 -1.67
C LYS A 25 0.72 -21.49 -2.15
N ALA A 26 1.14 -21.58 -3.42
CA ALA A 26 2.08 -20.62 -4.00
C ALA A 26 1.48 -19.20 -4.06
N GLN A 27 0.19 -19.10 -4.42
CA GLN A 27 -0.51 -17.82 -4.46
C GLN A 27 -0.66 -17.18 -3.07
N CYS A 28 -0.71 -17.98 -2.00
CA CYS A 28 -0.82 -17.44 -0.64
C CYS A 28 0.49 -16.95 -0.07
N GLU A 29 1.60 -17.51 -0.53
CA GLU A 29 2.91 -16.97 -0.19
C GLU A 29 3.17 -15.67 -0.95
N LEU A 30 2.71 -15.55 -2.21
CA LEU A 30 2.72 -14.28 -2.96
C LEU A 30 1.89 -13.21 -2.25
N PHE A 31 0.63 -13.53 -1.92
CA PHE A 31 -0.25 -12.64 -1.17
C PHE A 31 0.39 -12.10 0.12
N LYS A 32 0.95 -12.99 0.94
CA LYS A 32 1.63 -12.59 2.20
C LYS A 32 2.83 -11.69 1.91
N SER A 33 3.62 -12.03 0.90
CA SER A 33 4.78 -11.24 0.50
C SER A 33 4.37 -9.82 0.11
N GLU A 34 3.37 -9.68 -0.77
CA GLU A 34 2.87 -8.38 -1.21
C GLU A 34 2.27 -7.58 -0.06
N MET A 35 1.49 -8.21 0.83
CA MET A 35 0.95 -7.53 2.02
C MET A 35 2.05 -7.01 2.96
N ILE A 36 3.18 -7.72 3.09
CA ILE A 36 4.35 -7.25 3.85
C ILE A 36 4.99 -6.05 3.14
N GLU A 37 5.11 -6.07 1.82
CA GLU A 37 5.66 -4.95 1.06
C GLU A 37 4.75 -3.72 1.11
N VAL A 38 3.43 -3.88 0.96
CA VAL A 38 2.45 -2.81 1.15
C VAL A 38 2.59 -2.18 2.54
N GLN A 39 2.69 -3.01 3.59
CA GLN A 39 2.92 -2.51 4.95
C GLN A 39 4.21 -1.68 5.04
N LYS A 40 5.30 -2.16 4.44
CA LYS A 40 6.59 -1.46 4.43
C LYS A 40 6.46 -0.09 3.78
N PHE A 41 5.92 -0.03 2.56
CA PHE A 41 5.79 1.24 1.84
C PHE A 41 4.84 2.20 2.54
N MET A 42 3.71 1.72 3.08
CA MET A 42 2.79 2.59 3.83
C MET A 42 3.41 3.11 5.13
N MET A 43 4.23 2.32 5.83
CA MET A 43 5.04 2.84 6.95
C MET A 43 6.06 3.90 6.51
N GLU A 44 6.66 3.76 5.32
CA GLU A 44 7.55 4.78 4.77
C GLU A 44 6.80 6.09 4.50
N VAL A 45 5.57 6.04 3.97
CA VAL A 45 4.70 7.22 3.80
C VAL A 45 4.51 7.96 5.13
N SER A 46 4.16 7.25 6.20
CA SER A 46 3.97 7.85 7.53
C SER A 46 5.26 8.48 8.06
N GLN A 47 6.40 7.79 7.95
CA GLN A 47 7.70 8.31 8.39
C GLN A 47 8.18 9.55 7.61
N ILE A 48 7.93 9.56 6.29
CA ILE A 48 8.23 10.72 5.44
C ILE A 48 7.34 11.90 5.84
N THR A 49 6.08 11.65 6.15
CA THR A 49 5.12 12.69 6.56
C THR A 49 5.48 13.34 7.89
N ASP A 50 5.94 12.55 8.87
CA ASP A 50 6.48 13.09 10.13
C ASP A 50 7.66 14.05 9.87
N SER A 51 8.53 13.69 8.92
CA SER A 51 9.67 14.53 8.52
C SER A 51 9.24 15.81 7.77
N LEU A 52 8.12 15.77 7.05
CA LEU A 52 7.58 16.88 6.27
C LEU A 52 7.05 18.02 7.15
N SER A 53 6.52 17.72 8.34
CA SER A 53 5.92 18.71 9.25
C SER A 53 6.89 19.87 9.57
N THR A 54 8.15 19.56 9.87
CA THR A 54 9.18 20.57 10.18
C THR A 54 9.47 21.46 8.97
N VAL A 55 9.52 20.87 7.77
CA VAL A 55 9.82 21.61 6.53
C VAL A 55 8.64 22.47 6.11
N ALA A 56 7.41 21.97 6.27
CA ALA A 56 6.18 22.71 6.03
C ALA A 56 6.06 23.94 6.96
N GLU A 57 6.42 23.79 8.23
CA GLU A 57 6.43 24.88 9.20
C GLU A 57 7.43 25.99 8.80
N SER A 58 8.65 25.60 8.42
CA SER A 58 9.68 26.54 7.93
C SER A 58 9.21 27.29 6.67
N ALA A 59 8.67 26.57 5.69
CA ALA A 59 8.15 27.14 4.46
C ALA A 59 6.94 28.07 4.70
N SER A 60 6.15 27.80 5.73
CA SER A 60 4.97 28.60 6.08
C SER A 60 5.32 29.92 6.80
N HIS A 61 6.40 29.94 7.59
CA HIS A 61 6.73 31.09 8.44
C HIS A 61 7.97 31.88 7.99
N GLY A 62 8.75 31.39 7.03
CA GLY A 62 9.93 32.09 6.53
C GLY A 62 9.65 33.51 6.03
N ALA A 63 10.54 34.45 6.37
CA ALA A 63 10.41 35.87 6.04
C ALA A 63 10.96 36.24 4.64
N HIS A 64 11.88 35.43 4.11
CA HIS A 64 12.58 35.73 2.86
C HIS A 64 12.20 34.74 1.76
N LEU A 65 11.78 35.26 0.61
CA LEU A 65 11.32 34.47 -0.53
C LEU A 65 12.31 33.37 -0.96
N LYS A 66 13.60 33.69 -1.07
CA LYS A 66 14.63 32.71 -1.47
C LYS A 66 14.77 31.57 -0.45
N SER A 67 14.68 31.87 0.84
CA SER A 67 14.75 30.86 1.91
C SER A 67 13.52 29.96 1.86
N VAL A 68 12.33 30.57 1.79
CA VAL A 68 11.06 29.85 1.68
C VAL A 68 11.06 28.93 0.45
N GLN A 69 11.48 29.42 -0.72
CA GLN A 69 11.57 28.59 -1.93
C GLN A 69 12.54 27.41 -1.76
N SER A 70 13.64 27.58 -1.04
CA SER A 70 14.55 26.48 -0.73
C SER A 70 13.88 25.41 0.14
N ASP A 71 13.07 25.81 1.12
CA ASP A 71 12.35 24.87 1.98
C ASP A 71 11.20 24.19 1.24
N VAL A 72 10.49 24.92 0.38
CA VAL A 72 9.46 24.31 -0.49
C VAL A 72 10.06 23.26 -1.42
N ARG A 73 11.29 23.43 -1.93
CA ARG A 73 11.95 22.38 -2.74
C ARG A 73 12.24 21.12 -1.93
N LYS A 74 12.66 21.28 -0.67
CA LYS A 74 12.85 20.13 0.23
C LYS A 74 11.52 19.45 0.53
N PHE A 75 10.48 20.24 0.77
CA PHE A 75 9.12 19.76 1.00
C PHE A 75 8.61 18.98 -0.22
N GLU A 76 8.71 19.54 -1.42
CA GLU A 76 8.34 18.89 -2.69
C GLU A 76 9.10 17.58 -2.91
N ALA A 77 10.41 17.56 -2.67
CA ALA A 77 11.21 16.35 -2.81
C ALA A 77 10.82 15.24 -1.82
N LEU A 78 10.40 15.60 -0.61
CA LEU A 78 9.90 14.64 0.38
C LEU A 78 8.49 14.15 0.03
N VAL A 79 7.59 15.03 -0.40
CA VAL A 79 6.26 14.65 -0.91
C VAL A 79 6.38 13.71 -2.11
N ALA A 80 7.31 13.97 -3.03
CA ALA A 80 7.56 13.08 -4.17
C ALA A 80 7.97 11.67 -3.74
N LYS A 81 8.76 11.53 -2.66
CA LYS A 81 9.11 10.21 -2.11
C LYS A 81 7.90 9.50 -1.50
N ALA A 82 7.06 10.23 -0.78
CA ALA A 82 5.81 9.68 -0.25
C ALA A 82 4.89 9.21 -1.38
N LEU A 83 4.77 10.02 -2.45
CA LEU A 83 4.00 9.65 -3.65
C LEU A 83 4.53 8.36 -4.28
N THR A 84 5.83 8.26 -4.56
CA THR A 84 6.39 7.02 -5.12
C THR A 84 6.15 5.82 -4.22
N SER A 85 6.33 5.96 -2.89
CA SER A 85 6.07 4.86 -1.95
C SER A 85 4.59 4.43 -1.96
N SER A 86 3.66 5.39 -2.02
CA SER A 86 2.24 5.10 -2.14
C SER A 86 1.82 4.51 -3.49
N GLU A 87 2.49 4.86 -4.59
CA GLU A 87 2.27 4.26 -5.92
C GLU A 87 2.68 2.78 -5.95
N GLU A 88 3.84 2.45 -5.37
CA GLU A 88 4.31 1.06 -5.25
C GLU A 88 3.33 0.24 -4.41
N ALA A 89 2.91 0.77 -3.26
CA ALA A 89 1.95 0.10 -2.40
C ALA A 89 0.57 -0.08 -3.04
N ALA A 90 0.05 0.92 -3.77
CA ALA A 90 -1.22 0.81 -4.48
C ALA A 90 -1.17 -0.22 -5.62
N THR A 91 -0.01 -0.35 -6.27
CA THR A 91 0.21 -1.37 -7.29
C THR A 91 0.22 -2.76 -6.67
N MET A 92 0.98 -2.94 -5.58
CA MET A 92 1.08 -4.22 -4.88
C MET A 92 -0.20 -4.64 -4.18
N SER A 93 -0.99 -3.69 -3.66
CA SER A 93 -2.27 -4.01 -3.02
C SER A 93 -3.31 -4.51 -4.02
N ALA A 94 -3.32 -3.98 -5.24
CA ALA A 94 -4.16 -4.48 -6.33
C ALA A 94 -3.76 -5.91 -6.76
N GLU A 95 -2.46 -6.20 -6.83
CA GLU A 95 -1.96 -7.56 -7.06
C GLU A 95 -2.36 -8.50 -5.91
N ALA A 96 -2.22 -8.05 -4.67
CA ALA A 96 -2.56 -8.84 -3.50
C ALA A 96 -4.07 -9.11 -3.40
N GLN A 97 -4.93 -8.17 -3.81
CA GLN A 97 -6.36 -8.40 -3.93
C GLN A 97 -6.65 -9.59 -4.86
N TYR A 98 -6.01 -9.64 -6.03
CA TYR A 98 -6.18 -10.73 -6.98
C TYR A 98 -5.80 -12.10 -6.38
N TYR A 99 -4.70 -12.19 -5.62
CA TYR A 99 -4.32 -13.44 -4.97
C TYR A 99 -5.19 -13.80 -3.76
N SER A 100 -5.81 -12.81 -3.10
CA SER A 100 -6.68 -13.02 -1.95
C SER A 100 -7.89 -13.91 -2.28
N GLU A 101 -8.43 -13.79 -3.49
CA GLU A 101 -9.56 -14.59 -3.98
C GLU A 101 -9.23 -16.10 -4.03
N VAL A 102 -7.96 -16.44 -4.29
CA VAL A 102 -7.50 -17.83 -4.39
C VAL A 102 -7.04 -18.37 -3.04
N CYS A 103 -6.62 -17.49 -2.13
CA CYS A 103 -6.10 -17.86 -0.81
C CYS A 103 -7.14 -18.02 0.28
N GLY A 104 -8.29 -17.38 0.09
CA GLY A 104 -9.55 -17.83 0.64
C GLY A 104 -9.96 -17.19 1.97
N MET A 105 -11.28 -17.25 2.16
CA MET A 105 -12.16 -16.66 3.17
C MET A 105 -12.47 -15.17 3.01
N GLU A 106 -13.77 -14.86 3.11
CA GLU A 106 -14.34 -13.51 2.99
C GLU A 106 -13.60 -12.48 3.85
N GLY A 107 -13.11 -12.88 5.03
CA GLY A 107 -12.34 -11.99 5.91
C GLY A 107 -11.00 -11.53 5.31
N ILE A 108 -10.25 -12.42 4.65
CA ILE A 108 -8.97 -12.06 4.00
C ILE A 108 -9.25 -11.17 2.77
N ILE A 109 -10.29 -11.50 2.00
CA ILE A 109 -10.72 -10.69 0.85
C ILE A 109 -11.16 -9.29 1.32
N SER A 110 -11.94 -9.19 2.39
CA SER A 110 -12.39 -7.90 2.93
C SER A 110 -11.23 -7.04 3.40
N TYR A 111 -10.22 -7.62 4.05
CA TYR A 111 -9.03 -6.85 4.44
C TYR A 111 -8.15 -6.50 3.24
N ALA A 112 -8.03 -7.38 2.24
CA ALA A 112 -7.28 -7.08 1.02
C ALA A 112 -7.90 -5.92 0.23
N ASN A 113 -9.23 -5.89 0.10
CA ASN A 113 -9.96 -4.76 -0.48
C ASN A 113 -9.73 -3.48 0.32
N ALA A 114 -9.79 -3.54 1.65
CA ALA A 114 -9.51 -2.37 2.49
C ALA A 114 -8.06 -1.86 2.31
N VAL A 115 -7.08 -2.76 2.17
CA VAL A 115 -5.69 -2.38 1.87
C VAL A 115 -5.59 -1.69 0.51
N GLU A 116 -6.26 -2.20 -0.52
CA GLU A 116 -6.31 -1.58 -1.85
C GLU A 116 -6.90 -0.17 -1.80
N ASP A 117 -8.08 -0.03 -1.17
CA ASP A 117 -8.79 1.24 -1.03
C ASP A 117 -7.88 2.27 -0.33
N TYR A 118 -7.33 1.93 0.84
CA TYR A 118 -6.50 2.85 1.60
C TYR A 118 -5.15 3.16 0.93
N ALA A 119 -4.53 2.18 0.25
CA ALA A 119 -3.30 2.44 -0.50
C ALA A 119 -3.55 3.38 -1.68
N THR A 120 -4.70 3.23 -2.35
CA THR A 120 -5.13 4.12 -3.44
C THR A 120 -5.43 5.53 -2.93
N ASP A 121 -6.14 5.65 -1.82
CA ASP A 121 -6.40 6.94 -1.16
C ASP A 121 -5.09 7.64 -0.77
N ALA A 122 -4.15 6.90 -0.17
CA ALA A 122 -2.83 7.43 0.19
C ALA A 122 -2.09 7.98 -1.03
N ARG A 123 -2.12 7.26 -2.16
CA ARG A 123 -1.54 7.71 -3.44
C ARG A 123 -2.20 8.98 -3.94
N ASP A 124 -3.52 9.02 -3.98
CA ASP A 124 -4.27 10.15 -4.54
C ASP A 124 -4.05 11.43 -3.71
N PHE A 125 -4.03 11.30 -2.38
CA PHE A 125 -3.67 12.41 -1.50
C PHE A 125 -2.21 12.85 -1.63
N ALA A 126 -1.28 11.90 -1.81
CA ALA A 126 0.12 12.22 -2.05
C ALA A 126 0.33 12.94 -3.40
N ASP A 127 -0.43 12.58 -4.44
CA ASP A 127 -0.42 13.29 -5.73
C ASP A 127 -1.00 14.70 -5.59
N GLU A 128 -2.13 14.87 -4.89
CA GLU A 128 -2.65 16.21 -4.58
C GLU A 128 -1.60 17.05 -3.83
N ALA A 129 -0.93 16.46 -2.84
CA ALA A 129 0.14 17.13 -2.11
C ALA A 129 1.27 17.55 -3.06
N TYR A 130 1.68 16.67 -3.97
CA TYR A 130 2.74 16.92 -4.94
C TYR A 130 2.38 18.06 -5.91
N ILE A 131 1.16 18.04 -6.44
CA ILE A 131 0.63 19.11 -7.31
C ILE A 131 0.66 20.45 -6.58
N ASN A 132 0.17 20.51 -5.34
CA ASN A 132 0.19 21.74 -4.55
C ASN A 132 1.62 22.21 -4.24
N ALA A 133 2.55 21.30 -3.93
CA ALA A 133 3.96 21.63 -3.71
C ALA A 133 4.61 22.24 -4.96
N LYS A 134 4.30 21.72 -6.16
CA LYS A 134 4.74 22.31 -7.43
C LYS A 134 4.15 23.70 -7.68
N GLN A 135 2.88 23.91 -7.34
CA GLN A 135 2.26 25.24 -7.42
C GLN A 135 2.94 26.24 -6.48
N ALA A 136 3.31 25.81 -5.27
CA ALA A 136 4.08 26.62 -4.34
C ALA A 136 5.45 27.03 -4.92
N LEU A 137 6.14 26.13 -5.64
CA LEU A 137 7.41 26.46 -6.31
C LEU A 137 7.26 27.40 -7.51
N ALA A 138 6.15 27.30 -8.25
CA ALA A 138 5.91 28.07 -9.46
C ALA A 138 5.58 29.55 -9.17
N THR A 139 5.01 29.84 -7.99
CA THR A 139 4.64 31.21 -7.62
C THR A 139 5.85 32.04 -7.13
N LYS A 140 5.77 33.35 -7.32
CA LYS A 140 6.76 34.34 -6.85
C LYS A 140 6.27 35.19 -5.67
N ASN A 141 5.09 34.87 -5.13
CA ASN A 141 4.46 35.60 -4.04
C ASN A 141 4.45 34.75 -2.76
N LEU A 142 4.98 35.31 -1.66
CA LEU A 142 5.07 34.62 -0.36
C LEU A 142 3.71 34.14 0.17
N GLY A 143 2.66 34.95 0.05
CA GLY A 143 1.31 34.56 0.46
C GLY A 143 0.80 33.35 -0.30
N ASN A 144 1.01 33.32 -1.62
CA ASN A 144 0.63 32.18 -2.45
C ASN A 144 1.46 30.93 -2.13
N ILE A 145 2.76 31.09 -1.84
CA ILE A 145 3.60 29.96 -1.44
C ILE A 145 3.02 29.32 -0.17
N ARG A 146 2.77 30.13 0.85
CA ARG A 146 2.22 29.67 2.14
C ARG A 146 0.86 29.00 1.96
N TYR A 147 0.01 29.56 1.10
CA TYR A 147 -1.28 28.97 0.77
C TYR A 147 -1.13 27.56 0.18
N TYR A 148 -0.32 27.39 -0.86
CA TYR A 148 -0.13 26.09 -1.50
C TYR A 148 0.62 25.09 -0.63
N VAL A 149 1.63 25.51 0.14
CA VAL A 149 2.30 24.65 1.13
C VAL A 149 1.31 24.14 2.16
N ARG A 150 0.40 24.99 2.67
CA ARG A 150 -0.63 24.56 3.61
C ARG A 150 -1.57 23.53 2.99
N LYS A 151 -2.00 23.73 1.74
CA LYS A 151 -2.82 22.73 1.02
C LYS A 151 -2.07 21.40 0.86
N ALA A 152 -0.82 21.47 0.43
CA ALA A 152 0.01 20.29 0.27
C ALA A 152 0.23 19.54 1.59
N HIS A 153 0.44 20.28 2.68
CA HIS A 153 0.62 19.71 4.02
C HIS A 153 -0.66 19.04 4.53
N VAL A 154 -1.84 19.62 4.30
CA VAL A 154 -3.10 18.97 4.66
C VAL A 154 -3.29 17.69 3.85
N ALA A 155 -3.07 17.72 2.54
CA ALA A 155 -3.20 16.54 1.69
C ALA A 155 -2.24 15.41 2.13
N ILE A 156 -0.98 15.72 2.45
CA ILE A 156 -0.05 14.68 2.88
C ILE A 156 -0.37 14.11 4.28
N GLN A 157 -1.03 14.87 5.15
CA GLN A 157 -1.56 14.33 6.41
C GLN A 157 -2.71 13.34 6.17
N GLU A 158 -3.57 13.59 5.19
CA GLU A 158 -4.60 12.61 4.79
C GLU A 158 -3.97 11.36 4.15
N ALA A 159 -2.89 11.53 3.38
CA ALA A 159 -2.11 10.40 2.86
C ALA A 159 -1.52 9.54 3.99
N GLN A 160 -0.99 10.16 5.05
CA GLN A 160 -0.51 9.46 6.25
C GLN A 160 -1.65 8.70 6.95
N ASN A 161 -2.81 9.34 7.15
CA ASN A 161 -3.96 8.68 7.78
C ASN A 161 -4.37 7.42 6.99
N ALA A 162 -4.49 7.54 5.66
CA ALA A 162 -4.81 6.42 4.78
C ALA A 162 -3.72 5.33 4.85
N ALA A 163 -2.44 5.72 4.86
CA ALA A 163 -1.33 4.78 4.99
C ALA A 163 -1.35 4.00 6.33
N ASP A 164 -1.63 4.68 7.44
CA ASP A 164 -1.75 4.03 8.75
C ASP A 164 -2.93 3.03 8.77
N TYR A 165 -4.06 3.37 8.14
CA TYR A 165 -5.19 2.44 7.99
C TYR A 165 -4.83 1.24 7.09
N ALA A 166 -4.10 1.45 5.99
CA ALA A 166 -3.61 0.38 5.14
C ALA A 166 -2.68 -0.58 5.91
N VAL A 167 -1.78 -0.06 6.74
CA VAL A 167 -0.89 -0.86 7.61
C VAL A 167 -1.69 -1.73 8.58
N ILE A 168 -2.74 -1.18 9.19
CA ILE A 168 -3.63 -1.92 10.10
C ILE A 168 -4.38 -3.02 9.35
N ALA A 169 -4.96 -2.70 8.19
CA ALA A 169 -5.69 -3.66 7.36
C ALA A 169 -4.76 -4.80 6.88
N ALA A 170 -3.55 -4.47 6.44
CA ALA A 170 -2.54 -5.46 6.03
C ALA A 170 -2.14 -6.37 7.20
N SER A 171 -1.97 -5.82 8.41
CA SER A 171 -1.68 -6.59 9.61
C SER A 171 -2.79 -7.59 9.94
N ASN A 172 -4.06 -7.17 9.84
CA ASN A 172 -5.21 -8.02 10.08
C ASN A 172 -5.33 -9.13 9.02
N SER A 173 -5.05 -8.80 7.75
CA SER A 173 -5.00 -9.74 6.64
C SER A 173 -3.93 -10.83 6.85
N LEU A 174 -2.73 -10.43 7.28
CA LEU A 174 -1.62 -11.33 7.58
C LEU A 174 -1.94 -12.24 8.79
N ALA A 175 -2.52 -11.69 9.86
CA ALA A 175 -2.92 -12.46 11.04
C ALA A 175 -3.97 -13.53 10.69
N GLY A 176 -5.00 -13.16 9.92
CA GLY A 176 -6.01 -14.10 9.43
C GLY A 176 -5.42 -15.20 8.53
N SER A 177 -4.38 -14.88 7.77
CA SER A 177 -3.66 -15.85 6.92
C SER A 177 -2.84 -16.87 7.74
N ILE A 178 -2.30 -16.45 8.90
CA ILE A 178 -1.52 -17.31 9.80
C ILE A 178 -2.44 -18.31 10.53
N GLU A 179 -3.56 -17.85 11.11
CA GLU A 179 -4.48 -18.73 11.85
C GLU A 179 -5.02 -19.89 10.97
N ASN A 180 -5.28 -19.61 9.69
CA ASN A 180 -5.76 -20.63 8.75
C ASN A 180 -4.71 -21.65 8.32
N SER A 181 -3.43 -21.26 8.32
CA SER A 181 -2.33 -22.18 8.03
C SER A 181 -2.19 -23.25 9.12
N TYR A 182 -2.68 -22.97 10.34
CA TYR A 182 -2.69 -23.92 11.46
C TYR A 182 -3.93 -24.83 11.51
N THR A 183 -5.10 -24.35 11.08
CA THR A 183 -6.35 -25.14 11.08
C THR A 183 -6.44 -26.12 9.91
N LYS A 184 -5.84 -25.80 8.75
CA LYS A 184 -5.86 -26.67 7.56
C LYS A 184 -4.83 -27.82 7.59
N ASN A 185 -3.95 -27.84 8.60
CA ASN A 185 -2.91 -28.86 8.81
C ASN A 185 -3.20 -29.81 10.00
N ARG A 186 -4.40 -29.75 10.59
CA ARG A 186 -4.95 -30.77 11.50
C ARG A 186 -6.02 -31.59 10.79
#